data_AF-A0A972KLY1-F1
#
_entry.id   AF-A0A972KLY1-F1
#
_cell.length_a   1.000
_cell.length_b   1.000
_cell.length_c   1.000
_cell.angle_alpha   90.00
_cell.angle_beta   90.00
_cell.angle_gamma   90.00
#
_symmetry.space_group_name_H-M   'P 1'
#
loop_
_entity.id
_entity.type
_entity.pdbx_description
1 polymer ?
#
loop_
_entity_poly.entity_id
_entity_poly.type
_entity_poly.pdbx_seq_one_letter_code
_entity_poly.pdbx_strand_id
1 'polypeptide(L)' 'MENEDILKMLTKAALFEESAIVILGNTYRTFVEEDKVSGLKPSQKERVIKILDYLIKDSEKHGRLLRNLADQVEGRNAT' A
#
# COMPACT_ATOMS: atom_id res chain seq x y z
N MET A 1 -16.38 -3.43 21.98
CA MET A 1 -16.09 -3.75 20.56
C MET A 1 -15.64 -5.19 20.57
N GLU A 2 -16.39 -6.07 19.93
CA GLU A 2 -16.05 -7.51 19.92
C GLU A 2 -14.78 -7.70 19.08
N ASN A 3 -13.91 -8.65 19.46
CA ASN A 3 -12.63 -8.87 18.76
C ASN A 3 -12.84 -9.17 17.25
N GLU A 4 -14.02 -9.67 16.87
CA GLU A 4 -14.42 -9.87 15.48
C GLU A 4 -14.54 -8.56 14.69
N ASP A 5 -15.11 -7.50 15.28
CA ASP A 5 -15.22 -6.19 14.64
C ASP A 5 -13.83 -5.58 14.40
N ILE A 6 -12.93 -5.72 15.37
CA ILE A 6 -11.55 -5.26 15.25
C ILE A 6 -10.83 -6.01 14.13
N LEU A 7 -10.96 -7.34 14.06
CA LEU A 7 -10.38 -8.14 12.98
C LEU A 7 -10.91 -7.72 11.61
N LYS A 8 -12.23 -7.53 11.48
CA LYS A 8 -12.84 -7.03 10.23
C LYS A 8 -12.27 -5.67 9.82
N MET A 9 -12.10 -4.75 10.78
CA MET A 9 -11.52 -3.43 10.52
C MET A 9 -10.05 -3.53 10.06
N LEU A 10 -9.24 -4.33 10.74
CA LEU A 10 -7.82 -4.51 10.42
C LEU A 10 -7.63 -5.17 9.04
N THR A 11 -8.40 -6.23 8.75
CA THR A 11 -8.37 -6.89 7.45
C THR A 11 -8.81 -5.95 6.33
N LYS A 12 -9.86 -5.14 6.56
CA LYS A 12 -10.29 -4.14 5.57
C LYS A 12 -9.23 -3.07 5.33
N ALA A 13 -8.55 -2.61 6.38
CA ALA A 13 -7.44 -1.67 6.25
C ALA A 13 -6.27 -2.28 5.47
N ALA A 14 -5.92 -3.55 5.72
CA ALA A 14 -4.87 -4.24 4.99
C ALA A 14 -5.21 -4.38 3.49
N LEU A 15 -6.47 -4.69 3.15
CA LEU A 15 -6.95 -4.73 1.77
C LEU A 15 -6.87 -3.37 1.06
N PHE A 16 -7.09 -2.28 1.80
CA PHE A 16 -6.90 -0.94 1.25
C PHE A 16 -5.43 -0.68 0.89
N GLU A 17 -4.49 -1.06 1.75
CA GLU A 17 -3.06 -0.93 1.46
C GLU A 17 -2.64 -1.77 0.24
N GLU A 18 -3.15 -3.00 0.11
CA GLU A 18 -2.91 -3.85 -1.07
C GLU A 18 -3.46 -3.22 -2.36
N SER A 19 -4.65 -2.63 -2.29
CA SER A 19 -5.25 -1.92 -3.42
C SER A 19 -4.44 -0.67 -3.80
N ALA A 20 -3.93 0.06 -2.80
CA ALA A 20 -3.06 1.21 -3.03
C ALA A 20 -1.77 0.80 -3.76
N ILE A 21 -1.14 -0.30 -3.35
CA ILE A 21 0.06 -0.84 -4.03
C ILE A 21 -0.23 -1.13 -5.51
N VAL A 22 -1.36 -1.76 -5.82
CA VAL A 22 -1.73 -2.07 -7.22
C VAL A 22 -1.94 -0.79 -8.04
N ILE A 23 -2.66 0.19 -7.50
CA ILE A 23 -2.93 1.47 -8.18
C ILE A 23 -1.62 2.25 -8.40
N LEU A 24 -0.79 2.35 -7.37
CA LEU A 24 0.49 3.07 -7.42
C LEU A 24 1.49 2.35 -8.34
N GLY A 25 1.56 1.03 -8.30
CA GLY A 25 2.40 0.22 -9.18
C GLY A 25 2.00 0.34 -10.65
N ASN A 26 0.69 0.32 -10.95
CA ASN A 26 0.21 0.60 -12.30
C ASN A 26 0.50 2.04 -12.73
N THR A 27 0.34 3.02 -11.83
CA THR A 27 0.71 4.42 -12.10
C THR A 27 2.19 4.54 -12.43
N TYR A 28 3.06 3.91 -11.64
CA TYR A 28 4.50 3.85 -11.90
C TYR A 28 4.79 3.24 -13.26
N ARG A 29 4.15 2.11 -13.59
CA ARG A 29 4.28 1.45 -14.88
C ARG A 29 3.92 2.39 -16.03
N THR A 30 2.77 3.04 -15.96
CA THR A 30 2.35 4.01 -16.99
C THR A 30 3.30 5.22 -17.09
N PHE A 31 3.86 5.67 -15.98
CA PHE A 31 4.82 6.79 -15.96
C PHE A 31 6.18 6.42 -16.55
N VAL A 32 6.67 5.21 -16.30
CA VAL A 32 8.04 4.79 -16.65
C VAL A 32 8.08 4.01 -17.96
N GLU A 33 7.15 3.08 -18.17
CA GLU A 33 7.16 2.13 -19.29
C GLU A 33 6.40 2.66 -20.52
N GLU A 34 5.31 3.42 -20.32
CA GLU A 34 4.49 3.91 -21.45
C GLU A 34 4.86 5.32 -21.93
N ASP A 35 5.88 5.96 -21.34
CA ASP A 35 6.36 7.34 -21.62
C ASP A 35 5.24 8.38 -21.85
N LYS A 36 4.11 8.26 -21.13
CA LYS A 36 2.98 9.23 -21.19
C LYS A 36 3.27 10.57 -20.51
N VAL A 37 4.55 10.85 -20.27
CA VAL A 37 5.10 12.04 -19.64
C VAL A 37 5.98 12.83 -20.59
N SER A 38 5.68 12.77 -21.88
CA SER A 38 6.40 13.50 -22.95
C SER A 38 6.57 15.01 -22.69
N GLY A 39 5.79 15.60 -21.79
CA GLY A 39 5.90 17.00 -21.36
C GLY A 39 6.77 17.28 -20.10
N LEU A 40 7.30 16.26 -19.42
CA LEU A 40 8.08 16.45 -18.19
C LEU A 40 9.59 16.47 -18.45
N LYS A 41 10.29 17.39 -17.77
CA LYS A 41 11.77 17.38 -17.71
C LYS A 41 12.26 16.13 -16.98
N PRO A 42 13.49 15.64 -17.27
CA PRO A 42 14.06 14.47 -16.60
C PRO A 42 14.02 14.53 -15.06
N SER A 43 14.33 15.68 -14.47
CA SER A 43 14.29 15.88 -13.02
C SER A 43 12.87 15.84 -12.41
N GLN A 44 11.85 16.19 -13.19
CA GLN A 44 10.45 16.07 -12.77
C GLN A 44 10.02 14.61 -12.80
N LYS A 45 10.38 13.87 -13.87
CA LYS A 45 10.14 12.42 -13.97
C LYS A 45 10.78 11.69 -12.77
N GLU A 46 12.05 11.98 -12.48
CA GLU A 46 12.76 11.37 -11.35
C GLU A 46 12.08 11.65 -10.01
N ARG A 47 11.60 12.88 -9.78
CA ARG A 47 10.86 13.23 -8.56
C ARG A 47 9.56 12.43 -8.43
N VAL A 48 8.79 12.30 -9.51
CA VAL A 48 7.54 11.53 -9.48
C VAL A 48 7.81 10.05 -9.20
N ILE A 49 8.82 9.46 -9.86
CA ILE A 49 9.27 8.08 -9.63
C ILE A 49 9.61 7.86 -8.15
N LYS A 50 10.38 8.76 -7.54
CA LYS A 50 10.74 8.68 -6.10
C LYS A 50 9.51 8.78 -5.18
N ILE A 51 8.55 9.64 -5.51
CA ILE A 51 7.30 9.77 -4.74
C ILE A 51 6.49 8.47 -4.82
N LEU A 52 6.33 7.91 -6.03
CA LEU A 52 5.58 6.67 -6.23
C LEU A 52 6.24 5.49 -5.50
N ASP A 53 7.56 5.35 -5.62
CA ASP A 53 8.33 4.32 -4.90
C ASP A 53 8.21 4.46 -3.38
N TYR A 54 8.27 5.69 -2.86
CA TYR A 54 8.04 5.96 -1.44
C TYR A 54 6.64 5.52 -0.99
N LEU A 55 5.60 5.91 -1.73
CA LEU A 55 4.21 5.58 -1.38
C LEU A 55 3.95 4.07 -1.42
N ILE A 56 4.49 3.36 -2.42
CA ILE A 56 4.39 1.89 -2.51
C ILE A 56 5.01 1.24 -1.27
N LYS A 57 6.23 1.63 -0.91
CA LYS A 57 6.95 1.08 0.26
C LYS A 57 6.24 1.38 1.57
N ASP A 58 5.62 2.55 1.69
CA ASP A 58 4.86 2.94 2.88
C ASP A 58 3.58 2.09 3.00
N SER A 59 2.84 1.90 1.90
CA SER A 59 1.68 1.01 1.88
C SER A 59 2.04 -0.45 2.19
N GLU A 60 3.15 -0.96 1.67
CA GLU A 60 3.65 -2.30 2.02
C GLU A 60 3.95 -2.41 3.53
N LYS A 61 4.56 -1.38 4.11
CA LYS A 61 4.86 -1.33 5.54
C LYS A 61 3.57 -1.32 6.36
N HIS A 62 2.59 -0.48 6.03
CA HIS A 62 1.30 -0.45 6.71
C HIS A 62 0.56 -1.77 6.59
N GLY A 63 0.51 -2.37 5.40
CA GLY A 63 -0.10 -3.69 5.19
C GLY A 63 0.53 -4.77 6.08
N ARG A 64 1.87 -4.79 6.22
CA ARG A 64 2.55 -5.71 7.15
C ARG A 64 2.18 -5.46 8.61
N LEU A 65 2.15 -4.20 9.05
CA LEU A 65 1.79 -3.86 10.43
C LEU A 65 0.35 -4.25 10.76
N LEU A 66 -0.59 -4.03 9.83
CA LEU A 66 -1.99 -4.37 10.00
C LEU A 66 -2.22 -5.88 10.07
N ARG A 67 -1.56 -6.66 9.21
CA ARG A 67 -1.62 -8.13 9.25
C ARG A 67 -1.04 -8.68 10.55
N ASN A 68 0.14 -8.21 10.96
CA ASN A 68 0.73 -8.63 12.23
C ASN A 68 -0.18 -8.34 13.44
N LEU A 69 -0.87 -7.20 13.43
CA LEU A 69 -1.82 -6.86 14.48
C LEU A 69 -3.07 -7.75 14.43
N ALA A 70 -3.57 -8.08 13.24
CA ALA A 70 -4.68 -9.02 13.09
C ALA A 70 -4.32 -10.40 13.65
N ASP A 71 -3.15 -10.94 13.31
CA ASP A 71 -2.65 -12.22 13.83
C ASP A 71 -2.58 -12.24 15.37
N GLN A 72 -2.16 -11.13 15.99
CA GLN A 72 -2.11 -10.99 17.44
C GLN A 72 -3.51 -10.96 18.08
N VAL A 73 -4.49 -10.34 17.43
CA VAL A 73 -5.87 -10.29 17.92
C VAL A 73 -6.54 -11.66 17.78
N GLU A 74 -6.30 -12.36 16.66
CA GLU A 74 -6.80 -13.71 16.44
C GLU A 74 -6.17 -14.73 17.40
N GLY A 75 -4.86 -14.68 17.62
CA GLY A 75 -4.16 -15.55 18.56
C GLY A 75 -4.59 -15.37 20.02
N ARG A 76 -5.01 -14.17 20.42
CA ARG A 76 -5.60 -13.90 21.75
C ARG A 76 -7.00 -14.51 21.93
N ASN A 77 -7.67 -14.88 20.85
CA ASN A 77 -8.96 -15.59 20.90
C ASN A 77 -8.80 -17.12 20.91
N ALA A 78 -7.60 -17.65 20.66
CA ALA A 78 -7.34 -19.09 20.57
C ALA A 78 -6.94 -19.73 21.92
N THR A 79 -6.77 -18.93 22.99
CA THR A 79 -6.45 -19.32 24.37
C THR A 79 -7.53 -18.85 25.33
#